data_AF-A0A7Z9V013-F1
#
_entry.id   AF-A0A7Z9V013-F1
#
_cell.length_a   1.000
_cell.length_b   1.000
_cell.length_c   1.000
_cell.angle_alpha   90.00
_cell.angle_beta   90.00
_cell.angle_gamma   90.00
#
_symmetry.space_group_name_H-M   'P 1'
#
loop_
_entity.id
_entity.type
_entity.pdbx_description
1 polymer ?
#
loop_
_entity_poly.entity_id
_entity_poly.type
_entity_poly.pdbx_seq_one_letter_code
_entity_poly.pdbx_strand_id
1 'polypeptide(L)'
;MSLLVECPSCKYRNSTKAKLCRKCDYRIGKASSKCYWIDYRANGKRRRERIGTSKRASEHRLREVLSAITEGRHITQNKNAQVTLRQLRDWYYELTEVMQKRSYPDIKTCINNVINKLGEDILVSELELSMVENYRKYRLIETTRLKRPVKPSTINRDVANFRAMLNKAVDYKIIDSNPIGRIKQLEENNVRKRVLSTVEFERLYECCPASIKGP
;
A
#
# COMPACT_ATOMS: atom_id res chain seq x y z
N MET A 1 32.12 2.21 -6.30
CA MET A 1 31.71 0.83 -6.64
C MET A 1 32.84 0.20 -7.41
N SER A 2 33.12 -1.09 -7.24
CA SER A 2 34.32 -1.70 -7.81
C SER A 2 34.12 -3.16 -8.15
N LEU A 3 34.80 -3.59 -9.22
CA LEU A 3 35.04 -5.00 -9.51
C LEU A 3 36.25 -5.46 -8.68
N LEU A 4 36.10 -6.56 -7.96
CA LEU A 4 37.14 -7.17 -7.13
C LEU A 4 37.45 -8.58 -7.65
N VAL A 5 38.69 -9.03 -7.41
CA VAL A 5 39.15 -10.38 -7.74
C VAL A 5 39.49 -11.13 -6.46
N GLU A 6 38.87 -12.28 -6.26
CA GLU A 6 39.11 -13.19 -5.15
C GLU A 6 40.34 -14.05 -5.44
N CYS A 7 41.28 -14.08 -4.49
CA CYS A 7 42.43 -14.95 -4.54
C CYS A 7 42.00 -16.42 -4.39
N PRO A 8 42.37 -17.32 -5.32
CA PRO A 8 42.04 -18.74 -5.20
C PRO A 8 42.62 -19.42 -3.95
N SER A 9 43.80 -18.96 -3.51
CA SER A 9 44.51 -19.54 -2.35
C SER A 9 43.87 -19.14 -1.02
N CYS A 10 43.77 -17.84 -0.74
CA CYS A 10 43.36 -17.35 0.58
C CYS A 10 41.97 -16.69 0.63
N LYS A 11 41.22 -16.70 -0.49
CA LYS A 11 39.90 -16.06 -0.67
C LYS A 11 39.88 -14.55 -0.37
N TYR A 12 41.05 -13.91 -0.24
CA TYR A 12 41.15 -12.47 -0.05
C TYR A 12 40.77 -11.73 -1.34
N ARG A 13 39.99 -10.67 -1.19
CA ARG A 13 39.47 -9.87 -2.32
C ARG A 13 40.43 -8.71 -2.60
N ASN A 14 41.00 -8.73 -3.79
CA ASN A 14 41.97 -7.76 -4.27
C ASN A 14 41.35 -6.87 -5.35
N SER A 15 42.02 -5.76 -5.64
CA SER A 15 41.73 -4.97 -6.84
C SER A 15 42.02 -5.78 -8.10
N THR A 16 41.23 -5.59 -9.16
CA THR A 16 41.44 -6.25 -10.46
C THR A 16 42.77 -5.89 -11.12
N LYS A 17 43.41 -4.79 -10.70
CA LYS A 17 44.75 -4.38 -11.16
C LYS A 17 45.89 -5.10 -10.41
N ALA A 18 45.61 -5.82 -9.33
CA ALA A 18 46.63 -6.48 -8.53
C ALA A 18 47.20 -7.72 -9.24
N LYS A 19 48.53 -7.76 -9.40
CA LYS A 19 49.24 -8.93 -9.95
C LYS A 19 49.43 -10.03 -8.89
N LEU A 20 49.64 -9.62 -7.63
CA LEU A 20 49.86 -10.46 -6.46
C LEU A 20 48.74 -10.25 -5.42
N CYS A 21 48.43 -11.27 -4.64
CA CYS A 21 47.48 -11.17 -3.54
C CYS A 21 48.10 -10.40 -2.37
N ARG A 22 47.44 -9.33 -1.89
CA ARG A 22 47.90 -8.51 -0.75
C ARG A 22 47.98 -9.23 0.62
N LYS A 23 47.62 -10.51 0.67
CA LYS A 23 47.54 -11.31 1.91
C LYS A 23 48.46 -12.53 1.90
N CYS A 24 48.72 -13.12 0.73
CA CYS A 24 49.46 -14.38 0.62
C CYS A 24 50.41 -14.42 -0.58
N ASP A 25 50.63 -13.27 -1.23
CA ASP A 25 51.52 -13.09 -2.39
C ASP A 25 51.28 -14.02 -3.59
N TYR A 26 50.13 -14.71 -3.62
CA TYR A 26 49.72 -15.55 -4.74
C TYR A 26 49.58 -14.73 -6.03
N ARG A 27 50.09 -15.24 -7.17
CA ARG A 27 50.01 -14.58 -8.49
C ARG A 27 48.60 -14.67 -9.10
N ILE A 28 47.72 -13.75 -8.71
CA ILE A 28 46.33 -13.68 -9.19
C ILE A 28 46.25 -13.29 -10.68
N GLY A 29 47.21 -12.51 -11.18
CA GLY A 29 47.17 -11.99 -12.56
C GLY A 29 46.97 -13.07 -13.63
N LYS A 30 47.60 -14.24 -13.45
CA LYS A 30 47.54 -15.38 -14.39
C LYS A 30 46.72 -16.58 -13.88
N ALA A 31 46.06 -16.46 -12.73
CA ALA A 31 45.31 -17.57 -12.16
C ALA A 31 44.03 -17.88 -12.97
N SER A 32 43.83 -19.15 -13.31
CA SER A 32 42.66 -19.64 -14.07
C SER A 32 41.40 -19.77 -13.23
N SER A 33 41.52 -20.04 -11.92
CA SER A 33 40.42 -20.27 -10.99
C SER A 33 39.99 -19.05 -10.17
N LYS A 34 40.42 -17.84 -10.57
CA LYS A 34 40.05 -16.61 -9.84
C LYS A 34 38.57 -16.28 -10.05
N CYS A 35 37.91 -15.92 -8.96
CA CYS A 35 36.51 -15.49 -8.98
C CYS A 35 36.42 -13.96 -8.89
N TYR A 36 35.43 -13.39 -9.55
CA TYR A 36 35.16 -11.97 -9.56
C TYR A 36 33.93 -11.66 -8.70
N TRP A 37 34.01 -10.50 -8.04
CA TRP A 37 32.97 -9.96 -7.19
C TRP A 37 32.66 -8.53 -7.62
N ILE A 38 31.40 -8.16 -7.54
CA ILE A 38 30.99 -6.76 -7.65
C ILE A 38 30.74 -6.19 -6.26
N ASP A 39 31.16 -4.95 -6.03
CA ASP A 39 30.99 -4.21 -4.78
C ASP A 39 30.33 -2.87 -5.06
N TYR A 40 29.10 -2.69 -4.59
CA TYR A 40 28.30 -1.50 -4.85
C TYR A 40 27.48 -1.09 -3.64
N ARG A 41 26.99 0.15 -3.66
CA ARG A 41 26.06 0.65 -2.65
C ARG A 41 24.70 0.81 -3.31
N ALA A 42 23.68 0.24 -2.69
CA ALA A 42 22.29 0.44 -3.03
C ALA A 42 21.55 0.71 -1.71
N ASN A 43 20.62 1.66 -1.67
CA ASN A 43 19.89 1.99 -0.43
C ASN A 43 20.79 2.42 0.75
N GLY A 44 21.92 3.09 0.51
CA GLY A 44 22.90 3.42 1.56
C GLY A 44 23.67 2.21 2.14
N LYS A 45 23.18 0.99 1.93
CA LYS A 45 23.81 -0.28 2.34
C LYS A 45 24.80 -0.77 1.29
N ARG A 46 25.94 -1.29 1.74
CA ARG A 46 26.95 -1.91 0.87
C ARG A 46 26.53 -3.35 0.57
N ARG A 47 26.47 -3.71 -0.70
CA ARG A 47 26.19 -5.07 -1.19
C ARG A 47 27.38 -5.59 -1.98
N ARG A 48 27.59 -6.90 -1.90
CA ARG A 48 28.64 -7.61 -2.64
C ARG A 48 28.07 -8.88 -3.21
N GLU A 49 28.22 -9.09 -4.50
CA GLU A 49 27.75 -10.29 -5.21
C GLU A 49 28.94 -11.01 -5.82
N ARG A 50 28.97 -12.35 -5.68
CA ARG A 50 29.94 -13.23 -6.32
C ARG A 50 29.38 -13.64 -7.68
N ILE A 51 30.12 -13.38 -8.76
CA ILE A 51 29.64 -13.66 -10.12
C ILE A 51 30.22 -14.98 -10.64
N GLY A 52 31.52 -15.16 -10.55
CA GLY A 52 32.20 -16.36 -11.06
C GLY A 52 33.55 -16.04 -11.70
N THR A 53 34.05 -16.92 -12.56
CA THR A 53 35.40 -16.84 -13.14
C THR A 53 35.51 -15.92 -14.36
N SER A 54 34.39 -15.55 -14.98
CA SER A 54 34.38 -14.68 -16.16
C SER A 54 34.44 -13.20 -15.77
N LYS A 55 35.55 -12.55 -16.14
CA LYS A 55 35.72 -11.10 -15.98
C LYS A 55 34.66 -10.32 -16.75
N ARG A 56 34.41 -10.70 -18.01
CA ARG A 56 33.45 -10.02 -18.91
C ARG A 56 32.03 -10.12 -18.39
N ALA A 57 31.61 -11.28 -17.88
CA ALA A 57 30.29 -11.44 -17.27
C ALA A 57 30.14 -10.56 -16.01
N SER A 58 31.21 -10.45 -15.22
CA SER A 58 31.21 -9.62 -14.01
C SER A 58 31.16 -8.13 -14.31
N GLU A 59 31.82 -7.68 -15.38
CA GLU A 59 31.73 -6.30 -15.88
C GLU A 59 30.34 -5.98 -16.43
N HIS A 60 29.74 -6.91 -17.18
CA HIS A 60 28.37 -6.77 -17.66
C HIS A 60 27.38 -6.62 -16.51
N ARG A 61 27.46 -7.52 -15.53
CA ARG A 61 26.60 -7.48 -14.33
C ARG A 61 26.79 -6.20 -13.53
N LEU A 62 28.04 -5.72 -13.36
CA LEU A 62 28.29 -4.45 -12.71
C LEU A 62 27.62 -3.29 -13.48
N ARG A 63 27.67 -3.29 -14.81
CA ARG A 63 27.03 -2.27 -15.65
C ARG A 63 25.51 -2.31 -15.54
N GLU A 64 24.89 -3.49 -15.54
CA GLU A 64 23.45 -3.65 -15.31
C GLU A 64 23.04 -3.08 -13.95
N VAL A 65 23.76 -3.44 -12.89
CA VAL A 65 23.49 -2.95 -11.54
C VAL A 65 23.66 -1.43 -11.46
N LEU A 66 24.70 -0.88 -12.10
CA LEU A 66 24.91 0.56 -12.17
C LEU A 66 23.79 1.26 -12.93
N SER A 67 23.40 0.74 -14.10
CA SER A 67 22.26 1.27 -14.88
C SER A 67 21.00 1.29 -14.03
N ALA A 68 20.70 0.19 -13.34
CA ALA A 68 19.51 0.10 -12.51
C ALA A 68 19.53 1.03 -11.27
N ILE A 69 20.71 1.36 -10.74
CA ILE A 69 20.88 2.38 -9.70
C ILE A 69 20.70 3.79 -10.28
N THR A 70 21.32 4.10 -11.41
CA THR A 70 21.25 5.41 -12.08
C THR A 70 19.84 5.72 -12.59
N GLU A 71 19.14 4.72 -13.11
CA GLU A 71 17.77 4.85 -13.60
C GLU A 71 16.72 4.82 -12.47
N GLY A 72 17.15 4.75 -11.19
CA GLY A 72 16.25 4.69 -10.02
C GLY A 72 15.40 3.40 -9.94
N ARG A 73 15.61 2.44 -10.85
CA ARG A 73 14.79 1.23 -10.98
C ARG A 73 15.10 0.14 -9.94
N HIS A 74 16.16 0.29 -9.13
CA HIS A 74 16.53 -0.68 -8.09
C HIS A 74 16.62 -0.09 -6.70
N ILE A 75 15.56 0.62 -6.32
CA ILE A 75 14.87 0.37 -5.06
C ILE A 75 13.39 0.46 -5.38
N THR A 76 12.63 -0.63 -5.31
CA THR A 76 11.18 -0.52 -5.15
C THR A 76 10.95 0.15 -3.81
N GLN A 77 10.99 1.49 -3.79
CA GLN A 77 10.58 2.24 -2.61
C GLN A 77 9.10 1.94 -2.47
N ASN A 78 8.75 1.21 -1.41
CA ASN A 78 7.38 0.89 -1.11
C ASN A 78 6.59 2.20 -1.08
N LYS A 79 5.74 2.43 -2.08
CA LYS A 79 5.00 3.68 -2.18
C LYS A 79 4.05 3.87 -1.00
N ASN A 80 3.58 2.76 -0.44
CA ASN A 80 2.77 2.77 0.77
C ASN A 80 3.52 3.39 1.96
N ALA A 81 4.86 3.33 1.98
CA ALA A 81 5.69 3.90 3.05
C ALA A 81 6.03 5.39 2.86
N GLN A 82 5.52 6.02 1.79
CA GLN A 82 5.77 7.42 1.48
C GLN A 82 4.53 8.31 1.59
N VAL A 83 3.36 7.71 1.72
CA VAL A 83 2.08 8.41 1.68
C VAL A 83 1.36 8.20 3.00
N THR A 84 0.92 9.29 3.63
CA THR A 84 0.07 9.25 4.83
C THR A 84 -1.41 9.15 4.47
N LEU A 85 -2.24 8.72 5.42
CA LEU A 85 -3.69 8.69 5.25
C LEU A 85 -4.26 10.08 4.93
N ARG A 86 -3.74 11.14 5.57
CA ARG A 86 -4.12 12.53 5.30
C ARG A 86 -3.91 12.91 3.85
N GLN A 87 -2.69 12.69 3.34
CA GLN A 87 -2.33 13.01 1.96
C GLN A 87 -3.20 12.24 0.97
N LEU A 88 -3.42 10.94 1.24
CA LEU A 88 -4.24 10.10 0.37
C LEU A 88 -5.71 10.56 0.34
N ARG A 89 -6.26 10.94 1.49
CA ARG A 89 -7.61 11.46 1.62
C ARG A 89 -7.78 12.75 0.85
N ASP A 90 -6.87 13.70 1.04
CA ASP A 90 -6.96 15.02 0.42
C ASP A 90 -6.88 14.90 -1.10
N TRP A 91 -5.94 14.08 -1.60
CA TRP A 91 -5.88 13.71 -3.02
C TRP A 91 -7.20 13.10 -3.52
N TYR A 92 -7.77 12.14 -2.79
CA TYR A 92 -9.01 11.47 -3.20
C TYR A 92 -10.21 12.42 -3.27
N TYR A 93 -10.24 13.44 -2.40
CA TYR A 93 -11.29 14.47 -2.40
C TYR A 93 -11.20 15.45 -3.56
N GLU A 94 -10.04 15.58 -4.19
CA GLU A 94 -9.79 16.45 -5.35
C GLU A 94 -10.08 15.77 -6.69
N LEU A 95 -10.33 14.46 -6.69
CA LEU A 95 -10.71 13.74 -7.90
C LEU A 95 -12.08 14.23 -8.40
N THR A 96 -12.12 14.71 -9.64
CA THR A 96 -13.34 15.25 -10.28
C THR A 96 -14.50 14.25 -10.25
N GLU A 97 -14.22 12.98 -10.52
CA GLU A 97 -15.21 11.89 -10.49
C GLU A 97 -15.79 11.62 -9.10
N VAL A 98 -15.05 11.96 -8.03
CA VAL A 98 -15.49 11.82 -6.64
C VAL A 98 -16.32 13.04 -6.25
N MET A 99 -15.85 14.24 -6.60
CA MET A 99 -16.52 15.51 -6.34
C MET A 99 -17.90 15.61 -6.99
N GLN A 100 -18.05 15.06 -8.21
CA GLN A 100 -19.32 15.10 -8.95
C GLN A 100 -20.37 14.14 -8.41
N LYS A 101 -20.03 13.23 -7.48
CA LYS A 101 -21.01 12.30 -6.90
C LYS A 101 -21.96 13.05 -5.98
N ARG A 102 -23.27 12.80 -6.14
CA ARG A 102 -24.29 13.24 -5.17
C ARG A 102 -23.97 12.78 -3.74
N SER A 103 -23.33 11.62 -3.59
CA SER A 103 -22.92 11.05 -2.30
C SER A 103 -21.59 11.60 -1.78
N TYR A 104 -20.98 12.61 -2.41
CA TYR A 104 -19.70 13.17 -1.98
C TYR A 104 -19.65 13.57 -0.49
N PRO A 105 -20.67 14.25 0.08
CA PRO A 105 -20.67 14.56 1.51
C PRO A 105 -20.59 13.32 2.39
N ASP A 106 -21.37 12.28 2.06
CA ASP A 106 -21.38 11.02 2.80
C ASP A 106 -20.04 10.28 2.69
N ILE A 107 -19.41 10.32 1.50
CA ILE A 107 -18.07 9.74 1.27
C ILE A 107 -17.06 10.41 2.20
N LYS A 108 -17.06 11.75 2.30
CA LYS A 108 -16.15 12.47 3.21
C LYS A 108 -16.37 12.09 4.66
N THR A 109 -17.62 12.05 5.10
CA THR A 109 -17.96 11.63 6.46
C THR A 109 -17.48 10.21 6.74
N CYS A 110 -17.72 9.28 5.82
CA CYS A 110 -17.33 7.88 5.96
C CYS A 110 -15.80 7.72 6.09
N ILE A 111 -15.04 8.37 5.21
CA ILE A 111 -13.57 8.29 5.22
C ILE A 111 -13.01 8.96 6.47
N ASN A 112 -13.53 10.12 6.86
CA ASN A 112 -13.10 10.83 8.06
C ASN A 112 -13.38 10.04 9.35
N ASN A 113 -14.52 9.33 9.44
CA ASN A 113 -14.82 8.49 10.60
C ASN A 113 -13.71 7.45 10.84
N VAL A 114 -13.20 6.84 9.78
CA VAL A 114 -12.11 5.85 9.86
C VAL A 114 -10.79 6.54 10.17
N ILE A 115 -10.40 7.53 9.37
CA ILE A 115 -9.09 8.19 9.50
C ILE A 115 -8.93 8.87 10.86
N ASN A 116 -9.96 9.54 11.39
CA ASN A 116 -9.89 10.19 12.70
C ASN A 116 -9.61 9.21 13.84
N LYS A 117 -10.06 7.95 13.70
CA LYS A 117 -9.82 6.92 14.71
C LYS A 117 -8.46 6.24 14.55
N LEU A 118 -8.02 6.05 13.32
CA LEU A 118 -6.73 5.43 13.03
C LEU A 118 -5.59 6.42 13.32
N GLY A 119 -5.70 7.66 12.84
CA GLY A 119 -4.69 8.69 12.89
C GLY A 119 -4.40 9.21 11.48
N GLU A 120 -4.36 10.54 11.31
CA GLU A 120 -4.17 11.17 10.01
C GLU A 120 -2.76 10.96 9.43
N ASP A 121 -1.75 10.89 10.31
CA ASP A 121 -0.35 10.88 9.92
C ASP A 121 0.24 9.45 9.80
N ILE A 122 -0.60 8.43 9.98
CA ILE A 122 -0.23 7.03 9.74
C ILE A 122 0.15 6.83 8.27
N LEU A 123 1.25 6.11 8.04
CA LEU A 123 1.65 5.71 6.69
C LEU A 123 0.76 4.57 6.19
N VAL A 124 0.46 4.56 4.89
CA VAL A 124 -0.33 3.47 4.28
C VAL A 124 0.35 2.10 4.48
N SER A 125 1.68 2.04 4.61
CA SER A 125 2.42 0.80 4.88
C SER A 125 2.19 0.23 6.28
N GLU A 126 1.78 1.07 7.23
CA GLU A 126 1.54 0.70 8.63
C GLU A 126 0.09 0.25 8.86
N LEU A 127 -0.78 0.39 7.85
CA LEU A 127 -2.16 -0.06 7.92
C LEU A 127 -2.22 -1.58 8.02
N GLU A 128 -2.85 -2.04 9.10
CA GLU A 128 -3.16 -3.44 9.32
C GLU A 128 -4.67 -3.69 9.42
N LEU A 129 -5.09 -4.92 9.13
CA LEU A 129 -6.46 -5.36 9.34
C LEU A 129 -6.89 -5.21 10.81
N SER A 130 -5.95 -5.40 11.75
CA SER A 130 -6.15 -5.24 13.19
C SER A 130 -6.67 -3.84 13.56
N MET A 131 -6.15 -2.79 12.90
CA MET A 131 -6.58 -1.41 13.11
C MET A 131 -8.03 -1.19 12.68
N VAL A 132 -8.46 -1.79 11.57
CA VAL A 132 -9.84 -1.67 11.10
C VAL A 132 -10.80 -2.47 12.00
N GLU A 133 -10.39 -3.62 12.52
CA GLU A 133 -11.17 -4.35 13.51
C GLU A 133 -11.32 -3.59 14.83
N ASN A 134 -10.27 -2.90 15.27
CA ASN A 134 -10.36 -2.02 16.44
C ASN A 134 -11.29 -0.82 16.19
N TYR A 135 -11.24 -0.25 14.99
CA TYR A 135 -12.20 0.78 14.56
C TYR A 135 -13.65 0.25 14.61
N ARG A 136 -13.92 -0.96 14.11
CA ARG A 136 -15.25 -1.59 14.15
C ARG A 136 -15.77 -1.75 15.58
N LYS A 137 -14.93 -2.31 16.48
CA LYS A 137 -15.27 -2.49 17.89
C LYS A 137 -15.61 -1.15 18.56
N TYR A 138 -14.78 -0.12 18.33
CA TYR A 138 -15.03 1.21 18.84
C TYR A 138 -16.35 1.79 18.32
N ARG A 139 -16.57 1.71 17.00
CA ARG A 139 -17.74 2.30 16.34
C ARG A 139 -19.04 1.60 16.75
N LEU A 140 -19.03 0.30 17.06
CA LEU A 140 -20.20 -0.44 17.56
C LEU A 140 -20.67 0.03 18.95
N ILE A 141 -19.74 0.48 19.80
CA ILE A 141 -20.05 0.95 21.16
C ILE A 141 -20.48 2.43 21.14
N GLU A 142 -20.09 3.17 20.10
CA GLU A 142 -20.40 4.58 19.96
C GLU A 142 -21.91 4.82 19.78
N THR A 143 -22.37 5.96 20.31
CA THR A 143 -23.74 6.41 20.13
C THR A 143 -23.79 7.52 19.10
N THR A 144 -24.73 7.41 18.17
CA THR A 144 -25.05 8.46 17.20
C THR A 144 -25.59 9.70 17.91
N ARG A 145 -25.64 10.84 17.21
CA ARG A 145 -26.27 12.08 17.68
C ARG A 145 -27.70 11.88 18.23
N LEU A 146 -28.42 10.88 17.71
CA LEU A 146 -29.77 10.52 18.15
C LEU A 146 -29.79 9.59 19.38
N LYS A 147 -28.66 9.44 20.10
CA LYS A 147 -28.46 8.55 21.25
C LYS A 147 -28.79 7.09 20.95
N ARG A 148 -28.56 6.65 19.70
CA ARG A 148 -28.74 5.26 19.26
C ARG A 148 -27.40 4.61 18.94
N PRO A 149 -27.22 3.31 19.19
CA PRO A 149 -25.99 2.60 18.81
C PRO A 149 -25.79 2.66 17.29
N VAL A 150 -24.55 2.75 16.85
CA VAL A 150 -24.22 2.70 15.42
C VAL A 150 -24.50 1.29 14.89
N LYS A 151 -25.18 1.21 13.75
CA LYS A 151 -25.54 -0.06 13.12
C LYS A 151 -24.38 -0.62 12.30
N PRO A 152 -24.24 -1.96 12.16
CA PRO A 152 -23.26 -2.59 11.28
C PRO A 152 -23.27 -2.06 9.85
N SER A 153 -24.45 -1.72 9.31
CA SER A 153 -24.59 -1.11 7.98
C SER A 153 -23.85 0.23 7.82
N THR A 154 -23.80 1.03 8.88
CA THR A 154 -23.08 2.31 8.87
C THR A 154 -21.57 2.06 8.87
N ILE A 155 -21.11 1.15 9.73
CA ILE A 155 -19.69 0.77 9.82
C ILE A 155 -19.21 0.15 8.51
N ASN A 156 -20.04 -0.67 7.87
CA ASN A 156 -19.73 -1.25 6.57
C ASN A 156 -19.60 -0.18 5.48
N ARG A 157 -20.42 0.88 5.51
CA ARG A 157 -20.27 2.04 4.59
C ARG A 157 -18.99 2.82 4.87
N ASP A 158 -18.66 3.05 6.14
CA ASP A 158 -17.40 3.70 6.54
C ASP A 158 -16.20 2.94 5.96
N VAL A 159 -16.11 1.64 6.23
CA VAL A 159 -15.02 0.77 5.75
C VAL A 159 -15.02 0.59 4.23
N ALA A 160 -16.20 0.51 3.59
CA ALA A 160 -16.28 0.37 2.13
C ALA A 160 -15.76 1.61 1.39
N ASN A 161 -16.12 2.81 1.85
CA ASN A 161 -15.61 4.06 1.26
C ASN A 161 -14.11 4.22 1.48
N PHE A 162 -13.63 3.90 2.69
CA PHE A 162 -12.20 3.91 2.99
C PHE A 162 -11.41 2.92 2.11
N ARG A 163 -11.94 1.71 1.91
CA ARG A 163 -11.35 0.73 0.99
C ARG A 163 -11.37 1.21 -0.46
N ALA A 164 -12.45 1.85 -0.90
CA ALA A 164 -12.57 2.39 -2.25
C ALA A 164 -11.51 3.46 -2.54
N MET A 165 -11.25 4.36 -1.57
CA MET A 165 -10.16 5.33 -1.64
C MET A 165 -8.80 4.64 -1.85
N LEU A 166 -8.49 3.60 -1.05
CA LEU A 166 -7.23 2.85 -1.17
C LEU A 166 -7.12 2.12 -2.51
N ASN A 167 -8.20 1.50 -3.01
CA ASN A 167 -8.20 0.87 -4.32
C ASN A 167 -7.94 1.90 -5.44
N LYS A 168 -8.58 3.07 -5.36
CA LYS A 168 -8.37 4.14 -6.33
C LYS A 168 -6.92 4.63 -6.33
N ALA A 169 -6.30 4.72 -5.15
CA ALA A 169 -4.88 5.05 -5.05
C ALA A 169 -3.97 4.00 -5.70
N VAL A 170 -4.34 2.72 -5.66
CA VAL A 170 -3.64 1.65 -6.40
C VAL A 170 -3.79 1.86 -7.90
N ASP A 171 -5.00 2.15 -8.39
CA ASP A 171 -5.26 2.39 -9.82
C ASP A 171 -4.41 3.55 -10.38
N TYR A 172 -4.26 4.61 -9.59
CA TYR A 172 -3.42 5.78 -9.92
C TYR A 172 -1.94 5.57 -9.60
N LYS A 173 -1.54 4.38 -9.14
CA LYS A 173 -0.16 4.02 -8.79
C LYS A 173 0.46 4.93 -7.72
N ILE A 174 -0.35 5.54 -6.87
CA ILE A 174 0.07 6.35 -5.72
C ILE A 174 0.56 5.43 -4.60
N ILE A 175 -0.09 4.28 -4.44
CA ILE A 175 0.34 3.19 -3.56
C ILE A 175 0.47 1.91 -4.40
N ASP A 176 1.23 0.94 -3.91
CA ASP A 176 1.52 -0.30 -4.64
C ASP A 176 0.41 -1.35 -4.43
N SER A 177 -0.24 -1.36 -3.27
CA SER A 177 -1.32 -2.29 -2.95
C SER A 177 -2.22 -1.77 -1.84
N ASN A 178 -3.45 -2.30 -1.75
CA ASN A 178 -4.40 -1.99 -0.69
C ASN A 178 -4.21 -2.95 0.52
N PRO A 179 -3.73 -2.46 1.69
CA PRO A 179 -3.47 -3.30 2.86
C PRO A 179 -4.71 -3.98 3.47
N ILE A 180 -5.90 -3.41 3.23
CA ILE A 180 -7.16 -3.90 3.81
C ILE A 180 -8.10 -4.52 2.76
N GLY A 181 -7.59 -4.81 1.56
CA GLY A 181 -8.42 -5.26 0.43
C GLY A 181 -9.25 -6.51 0.70
N ARG A 182 -8.81 -7.37 1.63
CA ARG A 182 -9.47 -8.65 1.97
C ARG A 182 -10.50 -8.56 3.10
N ILE A 183 -10.76 -7.38 3.67
CA ILE A 183 -11.63 -7.28 4.83
C ILE A 183 -13.10 -7.54 4.47
N LYS A 184 -13.73 -8.50 5.15
CA LYS A 184 -15.15 -8.85 4.96
C LYS A 184 -16.05 -7.85 5.65
N GLN A 185 -17.24 -7.62 5.12
CA GLN A 185 -18.26 -6.80 5.78
C GLN A 185 -18.81 -7.50 7.03
N LEU A 186 -19.25 -6.71 8.00
CA LEU A 186 -20.01 -7.19 9.14
C LEU A 186 -21.40 -7.67 8.67
N GLU A 187 -21.99 -8.61 9.40
CA GLU A 187 -23.33 -9.10 9.11
C GLU A 187 -24.37 -7.98 9.29
N GLU A 188 -25.29 -7.87 8.32
CA GLU A 188 -26.31 -6.84 8.27
C GLU A 188 -27.71 -7.46 8.39
N ASN A 189 -28.37 -7.27 9.54
CA ASN A 189 -29.74 -7.71 9.78
C ASN A 189 -30.77 -6.64 9.35
N ASN A 190 -30.67 -6.17 8.10
CA ASN A 190 -31.44 -5.01 7.61
C ASN A 190 -32.72 -5.39 6.83
N VAL A 191 -33.05 -6.68 6.77
CA VAL A 191 -34.19 -7.17 5.99
C VAL A 191 -35.47 -6.48 6.48
N ARG A 192 -36.17 -5.78 5.57
CA ARG A 192 -37.47 -5.20 5.86
C ARG A 192 -38.47 -6.34 6.00
N LYS A 193 -38.81 -6.69 7.24
CA LYS A 193 -39.71 -7.82 7.55
C LYS A 193 -41.19 -7.55 7.25
N ARG A 194 -41.54 -6.34 6.84
CA ARG A 194 -42.93 -5.93 6.61
C ARG A 194 -43.04 -5.02 5.40
N VAL A 195 -44.02 -5.32 4.57
CA VAL A 195 -44.54 -4.47 3.49
C VAL A 195 -45.97 -4.09 3.88
N LEU A 196 -46.43 -2.91 3.48
CA LEU A 196 -47.83 -2.52 3.71
C LEU A 196 -48.75 -3.51 3.00
N SER A 197 -49.82 -3.94 3.67
CA SER A 197 -50.92 -4.63 2.97
C SER A 197 -51.69 -3.63 2.12
N THR A 198 -52.52 -4.12 1.20
CA THR A 198 -53.39 -3.27 0.36
C THR A 198 -54.26 -2.33 1.21
N VAL A 199 -54.86 -2.86 2.28
CA VAL A 199 -55.71 -2.09 3.21
C VAL A 199 -54.89 -1.03 3.95
N GLU A 200 -53.66 -1.34 4.37
CA GLU A 200 -52.78 -0.38 5.03
C GLU A 200 -52.30 0.71 4.08
N PHE A 201 -52.07 0.37 2.81
CA PHE A 201 -51.76 1.33 1.76
C PHE A 201 -52.93 2.27 1.49
N GLU A 202 -54.16 1.75 1.36
CA GLU A 202 -55.36 2.57 1.14
C GLU A 202 -55.58 3.55 2.29
N ARG A 203 -55.49 3.10 3.55
CA ARG A 203 -55.57 3.99 4.72
C ARG A 203 -54.48 5.05 4.75
N LEU A 204 -53.25 4.67 4.40
CA LEU A 204 -52.15 5.63 4.31
C LEU A 204 -52.43 6.67 3.23
N TYR A 205 -52.88 6.21 2.06
CA TYR A 205 -53.22 7.06 0.93
C TYR A 205 -54.35 8.03 1.28
N GLU A 206 -55.43 7.59 1.92
CA GLU A 206 -56.52 8.47 2.35
C GLU A 206 -56.04 9.62 3.24
N CYS A 207 -55.14 9.35 4.19
CA CYS A 207 -54.55 10.34 5.09
C CYS A 207 -53.51 11.27 4.44
N CYS A 208 -53.08 11.01 3.20
CA CYS A 208 -52.11 11.84 2.50
C CYS A 208 -52.73 13.18 2.03
N PRO A 209 -52.01 14.31 2.13
CA PRO A 209 -52.44 15.57 1.52
C PRO A 209 -52.47 15.48 -0.02
N ALA A 210 -53.29 16.31 -0.65
CA ALA A 210 -53.46 16.33 -2.11
C ALA A 210 -52.15 16.59 -2.88
N SER A 211 -51.14 17.21 -2.26
CA SER A 211 -49.84 17.49 -2.87
C SER A 211 -48.96 16.26 -3.12
N ILE A 212 -49.25 15.13 -2.47
CA ILE A 212 -48.47 13.88 -2.62
C ILE A 212 -49.30 12.73 -3.19
N LYS A 213 -50.63 12.90 -3.26
CA LYS A 213 -51.51 12.06 -4.08
C LYS A 213 -51.22 12.47 -5.52
N GLY A 214 -50.76 11.53 -6.35
CA GLY A 214 -50.48 11.81 -7.78
C GLY A 214 -51.70 12.39 -8.51
N PRO A 215 -51.53 12.86 -9.76
CA PRO A 215 -52.63 13.39 -10.56
C PRO A 215 -53.75 12.37 -10.76
#